data_AF-A0A939PXG7-F1
#
_entry.id   AF-A0A939PXG7-F1
#
_cell.length_a   1.000
_cell.length_b   1.000
_cell.length_c   1.000
_cell.angle_alpha   90.00
_cell.angle_beta   90.00
_cell.angle_gamma   90.00
#
_symmetry.space_group_name_H-M   'P 1'
#
loop_
_entity.id
_entity.type
_entity.pdbx_description
1 polymer ?
#
loop_
_entity_poly.entity_id
_entity_poly.type
_entity_poly.pdbx_seq_one_letter_code
_entity_poly.pdbx_strand_id
1 'polypeptide(L)'
;MLGRLPVGGGPGRGHHAAPAVRAQGGTGCPSTEEVRRVPNADKGRVPAERSRRVSRWFDPRGIAPGQLAFVLHRITGLGLVFYLYLHLAVLSLLARGPEAWDRFIDLAKTTPILILDVVLIFGLLFHALNGLRLTLVSLNMGVRRQTALFWGAALVTVVLTAVAGWMIFRM
;
A
#
# COMPACT_ATOMS: atom_id res chain seq x y z
N MET A 1 -61.80 -22.40 20.73
CA MET A 1 -62.12 -21.05 20.23
C MET A 1 -60.98 -20.58 19.34
N LEU A 2 -61.32 -20.32 18.07
CA LEU A 2 -60.41 -19.96 16.98
C LEU A 2 -60.00 -18.50 17.07
N GLY A 3 -58.69 -18.22 16.95
CA GLY A 3 -58.16 -16.92 16.59
C GLY A 3 -57.33 -17.06 15.31
N ARG A 4 -57.99 -16.91 14.16
CA ARG A 4 -57.40 -16.95 12.81
C ARG A 4 -57.36 -15.49 12.33
N LEU A 5 -56.20 -15.00 11.89
CA LEU A 5 -56.17 -13.99 10.83
C LEU A 5 -55.08 -14.33 9.80
N PRO A 6 -55.34 -14.09 8.49
CA PRO A 6 -54.51 -14.49 7.36
C PRO A 6 -53.68 -13.31 6.81
N VAL A 7 -53.12 -13.49 5.59
CA VAL A 7 -52.37 -12.56 4.71
C VAL A 7 -50.85 -12.81 4.77
N GLY A 8 -50.13 -13.09 3.69
CA GLY A 8 -50.44 -13.11 2.27
C GLY A 8 -49.30 -13.80 1.48
N GLY A 9 -49.60 -14.20 0.24
CA GLY A 9 -48.69 -14.98 -0.61
C GLY A 9 -47.55 -14.19 -1.24
N GLY A 10 -46.49 -14.93 -1.60
CA GLY A 10 -45.36 -14.52 -2.43
C GLY A 10 -44.49 -15.75 -2.77
N PRO A 11 -43.87 -15.81 -3.96
CA PRO A 11 -43.82 -17.05 -4.74
C PRO A 11 -42.63 -17.97 -4.43
N GLY A 12 -42.86 -19.24 -4.72
CA GLY A 12 -42.01 -20.39 -4.44
C GLY A 12 -40.53 -20.21 -4.78
N ARG A 13 -39.68 -20.52 -3.80
CA ARG A 13 -38.33 -21.01 -4.03
C ARG A 13 -38.29 -22.44 -3.52
N GLY A 14 -38.31 -23.39 -4.45
CA GLY A 14 -38.16 -24.80 -4.17
C GLY A 14 -36.88 -25.03 -3.38
N HIS A 15 -37.04 -25.57 -2.18
CA HIS A 15 -35.96 -26.15 -1.40
C HIS A 15 -35.44 -27.38 -2.14
N HIS A 16 -34.39 -27.21 -2.94
CA HIS A 16 -33.61 -28.35 -3.40
C HIS A 16 -32.74 -28.82 -2.24
N ALA A 17 -33.24 -29.86 -1.56
CA ALA A 17 -32.48 -30.67 -0.63
C ALA A 17 -31.21 -31.19 -1.33
N ALA A 18 -30.05 -30.96 -0.71
CA ALA A 18 -28.80 -31.56 -1.15
C ALA A 18 -28.89 -33.10 -0.99
N PRO A 19 -28.57 -33.91 -2.00
CA PRO A 19 -28.55 -35.36 -1.85
C PRO A 19 -27.33 -35.78 -1.02
N ALA A 20 -27.56 -36.67 -0.06
CA ALA A 20 -26.53 -37.31 0.72
C ALA A 20 -25.59 -38.11 -0.19
N VAL A 21 -24.32 -37.71 -0.24
CA VAL A 21 -23.25 -38.47 -0.93
C VAL A 21 -23.00 -39.75 -0.15
N ARG A 22 -23.50 -40.85 -0.71
CA ARG A 22 -23.22 -42.22 -0.26
C ARG A 22 -21.81 -42.59 -0.70
N ALA A 23 -20.90 -42.76 0.27
CA ALA A 23 -19.58 -43.32 0.03
C ALA A 23 -19.73 -44.74 -0.57
N GLN A 24 -19.36 -44.90 -1.84
CA GLN A 24 -19.16 -46.19 -2.47
C GLN A 24 -17.72 -46.27 -2.93
N GLY A 25 -16.98 -47.18 -2.30
CA GLY A 25 -15.61 -47.52 -2.66
C GLY A 25 -15.55 -48.13 -4.06
N GLY A 26 -14.54 -47.72 -4.82
CA GLY A 26 -14.21 -48.26 -6.12
C GLY A 26 -12.85 -47.75 -6.53
N THR A 27 -11.80 -48.49 -6.20
CA THR A 27 -10.45 -48.29 -6.74
C THR A 27 -10.44 -48.67 -8.21
N GLY A 28 -10.49 -47.67 -9.10
CA GLY A 28 -10.29 -47.85 -10.52
C GLY A 28 -9.74 -46.57 -11.13
N CYS A 29 -8.55 -46.63 -11.73
CA CYS A 29 -8.08 -45.56 -12.59
C CYS A 29 -9.03 -45.44 -13.78
N PRO A 30 -9.40 -44.22 -14.21
CA PRO A 30 -10.25 -44.04 -15.38
C PRO A 30 -9.57 -44.63 -16.61
N SER A 31 -10.32 -45.36 -17.44
CA SER A 31 -9.82 -45.97 -18.67
C SER A 31 -9.43 -44.89 -19.68
N THR A 32 -8.43 -45.20 -20.52
CA THR A 32 -7.81 -44.30 -21.50
C THR A 32 -8.78 -43.70 -22.52
N GLU A 33 -9.97 -44.28 -22.70
CA GLU A 33 -11.03 -43.73 -23.57
C GLU A 33 -11.78 -42.55 -22.92
N GLU A 34 -11.91 -42.51 -21.60
CA GLU A 34 -12.64 -41.43 -20.90
C GLU A 34 -11.84 -40.13 -20.87
N VAL A 35 -10.51 -40.23 -20.73
CA VAL A 35 -9.57 -39.09 -20.85
C VAL A 35 -9.54 -38.52 -22.27
N ARG A 36 -9.82 -39.34 -23.30
CA ARG A 36 -9.83 -38.91 -24.70
C ARG A 36 -11.09 -38.12 -25.09
N ARG A 37 -12.16 -38.22 -24.30
CA ARG A 37 -13.43 -37.53 -24.54
C ARG A 37 -13.51 -36.11 -23.98
N VAL A 38 -12.46 -35.58 -23.38
CA VAL A 38 -12.44 -34.17 -22.97
C VAL A 38 -12.42 -33.32 -24.25
N PRO A 39 -13.50 -32.59 -24.58
CA PRO A 39 -13.50 -31.71 -25.73
C PRO A 39 -12.47 -30.60 -25.46
N ASN A 40 -11.47 -30.48 -26.33
CA ASN A 40 -10.51 -29.39 -26.30
C ASN A 40 -11.19 -28.09 -26.77
N ALA A 41 -12.10 -27.60 -25.95
CA ALA A 41 -12.90 -26.41 -26.20
C ALA A 41 -12.32 -25.25 -25.38
N ASP A 42 -11.23 -24.68 -25.86
CA ASP A 42 -10.99 -23.23 -25.92
C ASP A 42 -9.52 -22.97 -26.30
N LYS A 43 -9.17 -23.27 -27.56
CA LYS A 43 -8.01 -22.68 -28.22
C LYS A 43 -8.52 -21.54 -29.10
N GLY A 44 -8.71 -20.34 -28.56
CA GLY A 44 -8.93 -19.21 -29.47
C GLY A 44 -9.45 -17.89 -28.96
N ARG A 45 -9.76 -17.68 -27.68
CA ARG A 45 -10.22 -16.35 -27.25
C ARG A 45 -9.60 -15.91 -25.92
N VAL A 46 -8.42 -15.30 -25.98
CA VAL A 46 -7.97 -14.43 -24.87
C VAL A 46 -8.97 -13.27 -24.75
N PRO A 47 -9.81 -13.19 -23.70
CA PRO A 47 -10.83 -12.15 -23.63
C PRO A 47 -10.15 -10.80 -23.35
N ALA A 48 -10.61 -9.74 -24.02
CA ALA A 48 -10.14 -8.36 -23.84
C ALA A 48 -10.22 -7.85 -22.37
N GLU A 49 -10.88 -8.59 -21.47
CA GLU A 49 -10.83 -8.48 -20.01
C GLU A 49 -9.40 -8.41 -19.42
N ARG A 50 -8.44 -9.17 -19.98
CA ARG A 50 -7.05 -9.17 -19.47
C ARG A 50 -6.39 -7.80 -19.60
N SER A 51 -6.72 -7.04 -20.64
CA SER A 51 -6.17 -5.70 -20.89
C SER A 51 -6.67 -4.66 -19.88
N ARG A 52 -7.96 -4.74 -19.49
CA ARG A 52 -8.54 -3.88 -18.44
C ARG A 52 -7.97 -4.14 -17.04
N ARG A 53 -7.41 -5.33 -16.80
CA ARG A 53 -6.78 -5.71 -15.53
C ARG A 53 -5.43 -5.02 -15.31
N VAL A 54 -4.67 -4.79 -16.39
CA VAL A 54 -3.37 -4.08 -16.32
C VAL A 54 -3.59 -2.58 -16.14
N SER A 55 -4.56 -1.99 -16.84
CA SER A 55 -4.82 -0.54 -16.72
C SER A 55 -5.39 -0.16 -15.34
N ARG A 56 -6.15 -1.05 -14.68
CA ARG A 56 -6.59 -0.84 -13.29
C ARG A 56 -5.45 -0.73 -12.27
N TRP A 57 -4.27 -1.26 -12.57
CA TRP A 57 -3.10 -1.17 -11.70
C TRP A 57 -2.54 0.27 -11.62
N PHE A 58 -2.79 1.07 -12.65
CA PHE A 58 -2.36 2.48 -12.76
C PHE A 58 -3.49 3.49 -12.53
N ASP A 59 -4.70 3.06 -12.15
CA ASP A 59 -5.81 3.98 -11.93
C ASP A 59 -5.79 4.51 -10.48
N PRO A 60 -5.37 5.76 -10.22
CA PRO A 60 -5.17 6.28 -8.86
C PRO A 60 -6.48 6.62 -8.14
N ARG A 61 -7.62 6.53 -8.83
CA ARG A 61 -8.92 7.05 -8.39
C ARG A 61 -9.60 6.20 -7.30
N GLY A 62 -9.03 5.04 -6.95
CA GLY A 62 -9.57 4.13 -5.94
C GLY A 62 -8.57 3.66 -4.88
N ILE A 63 -7.42 4.33 -4.74
CA ILE A 63 -6.37 3.91 -3.80
C ILE A 63 -6.85 4.17 -2.37
N ALA A 64 -7.04 3.11 -1.58
CA ALA A 64 -7.34 3.24 -0.16
C ALA A 64 -6.20 4.00 0.56
N PRO A 65 -6.50 4.83 1.59
CA PRO A 65 -5.49 5.65 2.28
C PRO A 65 -4.31 4.82 2.83
N GLY A 66 -4.56 3.57 3.23
CA GLY A 66 -3.50 2.65 3.66
C GLY A 66 -2.54 2.23 2.52
N GLN A 67 -3.05 2.08 1.29
CA GLN A 67 -2.24 1.73 0.13
C GLN A 67 -1.40 2.91 -0.36
N LEU A 68 -1.93 4.13 -0.26
CA LEU A 68 -1.15 5.35 -0.51
C LEU A 68 0.00 5.48 0.50
N ALA A 69 -0.27 5.31 1.79
CA ALA A 69 0.75 5.37 2.83
C ALA A 69 1.87 4.33 2.63
N PHE A 70 1.52 3.13 2.17
CA PHE A 70 2.49 2.09 1.83
C PHE A 70 3.39 2.47 0.65
N VAL A 71 2.81 2.99 -0.43
CA VAL A 71 3.58 3.44 -1.60
C VAL A 71 4.49 4.60 -1.22
N LEU A 72 3.97 5.60 -0.52
CA LEU A 72 4.75 6.72 -0.03
C LEU A 72 5.93 6.27 0.84
N HIS A 73 5.74 5.30 1.74
CA HIS A 73 6.82 4.83 2.62
C HIS A 73 8.00 4.22 1.85
N ARG A 74 7.72 3.53 0.74
CA ARG A 74 8.76 2.99 -0.15
C ARG A 74 9.44 4.08 -0.95
N ILE A 75 8.67 5.02 -1.50
CA ILE A 75 9.21 6.14 -2.27
C ILE A 75 10.11 7.01 -1.39
N THR A 76 9.69 7.33 -0.16
CA THR A 76 10.52 8.09 0.78
C THR A 76 11.78 7.31 1.15
N GLY A 77 11.71 5.99 1.31
CA GLY A 77 12.90 5.16 1.54
C GLY A 77 13.92 5.24 0.39
N LEU A 78 13.46 5.10 -0.85
CA LEU A 78 14.31 5.27 -2.05
C LEU A 78 14.89 6.68 -2.14
N GLY A 79 14.09 7.71 -1.85
CA GLY A 79 14.53 9.10 -1.80
C GLY A 79 15.60 9.34 -0.72
N LEU A 80 15.46 8.75 0.46
CA LEU A 80 16.45 8.85 1.54
C LEU A 80 17.76 8.14 1.22
N VAL A 81 17.71 7.01 0.50
CA VAL A 81 18.92 6.34 0.00
C VAL A 81 19.65 7.24 -0.99
N PHE A 82 18.93 7.84 -1.94
CA PHE A 82 19.53 8.82 -2.86
C PHE A 82 20.12 10.03 -2.12
N TYR A 83 19.37 10.58 -1.16
CA TYR A 83 19.84 11.66 -0.29
C TYR A 83 21.10 11.26 0.48
N LEU A 84 21.22 10.03 0.96
CA LEU A 84 22.40 9.57 1.68
C LEU A 84 23.66 9.66 0.78
N TYR A 85 23.59 9.25 -0.49
CA TYR A 85 24.71 9.42 -1.42
C TYR A 85 25.04 10.89 -1.68
N LEU A 86 24.02 11.72 -1.91
CA LEU A 86 24.20 13.17 -2.08
C LEU A 86 24.84 13.80 -0.83
N HIS A 87 24.40 13.39 0.36
CA HIS A 87 24.88 13.89 1.63
C HIS A 87 26.35 13.54 1.85
N LEU A 88 26.76 12.31 1.54
CA LEU A 88 28.17 11.92 1.56
C LEU A 88 29.01 12.72 0.55
N ALA A 89 28.47 13.02 -0.63
CA ALA A 89 29.14 13.87 -1.62
C ALA A 89 29.33 15.30 -1.11
N VAL A 90 28.32 15.87 -0.42
CA VAL A 90 28.43 17.19 0.21
C VAL A 90 29.45 17.19 1.34
N LEU A 91 29.45 16.17 2.21
CA LEU A 91 30.44 16.04 3.28
C LEU A 91 31.88 15.94 2.73
N SER A 92 32.07 15.40 1.52
CA SER A 92 33.38 15.38 0.87
C SER A 92 33.92 16.77 0.53
N LEU A 93 33.07 17.80 0.43
CA LEU A 93 33.50 19.19 0.19
C LEU A 93 34.30 19.74 1.38
N LEU A 94 34.05 19.27 2.61
CA LEU A 94 34.86 19.67 3.79
C LEU A 94 36.33 19.32 3.59
N ALA A 95 36.62 18.21 2.91
CA ALA A 95 37.98 17.77 2.64
C ALA A 95 38.65 18.56 1.48
N ARG A 96 37.87 19.32 0.69
CA ARG A 96 38.38 20.09 -0.46
C ARG A 96 38.77 21.54 -0.11
N GLY A 97 38.58 21.95 1.13
CA GLY A 97 38.94 23.27 1.63
C GLY A 97 37.76 24.24 1.73
N PRO A 98 37.98 25.40 2.37
CA PRO A 98 36.93 26.35 2.75
C PRO A 98 36.20 26.95 1.54
N GLU A 99 36.90 27.26 0.45
CA GLU A 99 36.29 27.83 -0.76
C GLU A 99 35.23 26.91 -1.42
N ALA A 100 35.43 25.60 -1.35
CA ALA A 100 34.46 24.63 -1.86
C ALA A 100 33.22 24.54 -0.95
N TRP A 101 33.43 24.66 0.35
CA TRP A 101 32.37 24.66 1.36
C TRP A 101 31.52 25.93 1.29
N ASP A 102 32.15 27.10 1.22
CA ASP A 102 31.45 28.40 1.19
C ASP A 102 30.53 28.49 -0.03
N ARG A 103 31.00 28.06 -1.21
CA ARG A 103 30.16 27.98 -2.42
C ARG A 103 28.95 27.06 -2.26
N PHE A 104 29.10 25.95 -1.52
CA PHE A 104 27.98 25.06 -1.24
C PHE A 104 26.98 25.70 -0.28
N ILE A 105 27.44 26.39 0.76
CA ILE A 105 26.57 27.11 1.69
C ILE A 105 25.76 28.19 0.98
N ASP A 106 26.37 28.92 0.04
CA ASP A 106 25.65 29.91 -0.77
C ASP A 106 24.54 29.26 -1.62
N LEU A 107 24.81 28.08 -2.20
CA LEU A 107 23.80 27.31 -2.92
C LEU A 107 22.71 26.76 -1.98
N ALA A 108 23.08 26.27 -0.79
CA ALA A 108 22.17 25.68 0.18
C ALA A 108 21.13 26.68 0.71
N LYS A 109 21.50 27.96 0.76
CA LYS A 109 20.59 29.06 1.16
C LYS A 109 19.59 29.47 0.08
N THR A 110 19.70 28.94 -1.14
CA THR A 110 18.75 29.28 -2.20
C THR A 110 17.37 28.70 -1.91
N THR A 111 16.31 29.46 -2.21
CA THR A 111 14.92 29.06 -1.96
C THR A 111 14.56 27.65 -2.45
N PRO A 112 15.00 27.19 -3.65
CA PRO A 112 14.70 25.84 -4.12
C PRO A 112 15.30 24.76 -3.21
N ILE A 113 16.50 24.97 -2.68
CA ILE A 113 17.15 24.01 -1.77
C ILE A 113 16.48 24.03 -0.40
N LEU A 114 16.09 25.20 0.11
CA LEU A 114 15.33 25.28 1.37
C LEU A 114 14.00 24.53 1.28
N ILE A 115 13.30 24.60 0.14
CA ILE A 115 12.09 23.80 -0.10
C ILE A 115 12.43 22.30 -0.12
N LEU A 116 13.52 21.92 -0.78
CA LEU A 116 14.01 20.54 -0.82
C LEU A 116 14.30 20.02 0.60
N ASP A 117 14.91 20.83 1.46
CA ASP A 117 15.19 20.47 2.86
C ASP A 117 13.90 20.19 3.63
N VAL A 118 12.86 21.01 3.46
CA VAL A 118 11.55 20.76 4.09
C VAL A 118 10.93 19.45 3.59
N VAL A 119 11.01 19.18 2.28
CA VAL A 119 10.52 17.92 1.69
C VAL A 119 11.32 16.72 2.19
N LEU A 120 12.64 16.86 2.34
CA LEU A 120 13.52 15.82 2.89
C LEU A 120 13.19 15.54 4.36
N ILE A 121 12.98 16.57 5.17
CA ILE A 121 12.55 16.43 6.57
C ILE A 121 11.21 15.70 6.66
N PHE A 122 10.24 16.07 5.82
CA PHE A 122 8.96 15.34 5.73
C PHE A 122 9.17 13.87 5.38
N GLY A 123 9.94 13.59 4.32
CA GLY A 123 10.21 12.23 3.87
C GLY A 123 10.91 11.39 4.93
N LEU A 124 11.89 11.96 5.64
CA LEU A 124 12.61 11.33 6.74
C LEU A 124 11.67 10.98 7.90
N LEU A 125 10.91 11.96 8.40
CA LEU A 125 9.99 11.77 9.52
C LEU A 125 8.88 10.79 9.17
N PHE A 126 8.28 10.92 7.97
CA PHE A 126 7.26 10.02 7.48
C PHE A 126 7.81 8.59 7.40
N HIS A 127 9.01 8.40 6.85
CA HIS A 127 9.62 7.07 6.72
C HIS A 127 9.91 6.45 8.08
N ALA A 128 10.55 7.19 8.98
CA ALA A 128 10.90 6.72 10.32
C ALA A 128 9.66 6.38 11.16
N LEU A 129 8.67 7.27 11.22
CA LEU A 129 7.47 7.07 12.05
C LEU A 129 6.55 5.99 11.48
N ASN A 130 6.41 5.86 10.16
CA ASN A 130 5.65 4.75 9.57
C ASN A 130 6.37 3.41 9.75
N GLY A 131 7.71 3.37 9.62
CA GLY A 131 8.50 2.19 9.91
C GLY A 131 8.34 1.74 11.36
N LEU A 132 8.44 2.69 12.30
CA LEU A 132 8.23 2.44 13.73
C LEU A 132 6.82 1.90 14.02
N ARG A 133 5.78 2.48 13.40
CA ARG A 133 4.39 1.98 13.50
C ARG A 133 4.29 0.52 13.07
N LEU A 134 4.89 0.16 11.93
CA LEU A 134 4.88 -1.20 11.43
C LEU A 134 5.60 -2.15 12.39
N THR A 135 6.77 -1.75 12.92
CA THR A 135 7.52 -2.54 13.91
C THR A 135 6.72 -2.78 15.18
N LEU A 136 6.09 -1.74 15.74
CA LEU A 136 5.25 -1.86 16.94
C LEU A 136 4.10 -2.87 16.73
N VAL A 137 3.42 -2.76 15.59
CA VAL A 137 2.32 -3.67 15.23
C VAL A 137 2.83 -5.10 15.06
N SER A 138 4.00 -5.30 14.45
CA SER A 138 4.63 -6.62 14.28
C SER A 138 5.03 -7.27 15.61
N LEU A 139 5.35 -6.48 16.63
CA LEU A 139 5.61 -6.95 18.00
C LEU A 139 4.32 -7.25 18.79
N ASN A 140 3.17 -7.30 18.10
CA ASN A 140 1.83 -7.44 18.68
C ASN A 140 1.45 -6.29 19.65
N MET A 141 2.22 -5.20 19.65
CA MET A 141 1.96 -4.01 20.47
C MET A 141 1.08 -3.04 19.66
N GLY A 142 -0.13 -2.79 20.14
CA GLY A 142 -1.02 -1.79 19.50
C GLY A 142 -1.85 -2.29 18.31
N VAL A 143 -2.00 -3.61 18.14
CA VAL A 143 -2.85 -4.22 17.09
C VAL A 143 -4.30 -3.72 17.14
N ARG A 144 -4.86 -3.50 18.35
CA ARG A 144 -6.22 -2.95 18.52
C ARG A 144 -6.35 -1.46 18.18
N ARG A 145 -5.23 -0.72 18.10
CA ARG A 145 -5.18 0.74 17.91
C ARG A 145 -4.45 1.14 16.62
N GLN A 146 -4.36 0.25 15.64
CA GLN A 146 -3.62 0.49 14.39
C GLN A 146 -4.02 1.79 13.67
N THR A 147 -5.33 2.06 13.57
CA THR A 147 -5.84 3.29 12.95
C THR A 147 -5.45 4.54 13.73
N ALA A 148 -5.53 4.49 15.07
CA ALA A 148 -5.12 5.60 15.92
C ALA A 148 -3.61 5.85 15.86
N LEU A 149 -2.80 4.79 15.82
CA LEU A 149 -1.34 4.89 15.65
C LEU A 149 -0.96 5.47 14.28
N PHE A 150 -1.70 5.11 13.22
CA PHE A 150 -1.49 5.69 11.89
C PHE A 150 -1.74 7.19 11.88
N TRP A 151 -2.92 7.64 12.37
CA TRP A 151 -3.24 9.06 12.42
C TRP A 151 -2.35 9.83 13.38
N GLY A 152 -1.97 9.23 14.52
CA GLY A 152 -1.01 9.82 15.46
C GLY A 152 0.35 10.03 14.82
N ALA A 153 0.89 9.02 14.14
CA ALA A 153 2.16 9.13 13.41
C ALA A 153 2.08 10.19 12.30
N ALA A 154 1.01 10.20 11.51
CA ALA A 154 0.80 11.18 10.45
C ALA A 154 0.72 12.61 11.00
N LEU A 155 -0.01 12.81 12.10
CA LEU A 155 -0.12 14.11 12.77
C LEU A 155 1.26 14.59 13.27
N VAL A 156 2.01 13.72 13.94
CA VAL A 156 3.37 14.05 14.43
C VAL A 156 4.28 14.43 13.27
N THR A 157 4.27 13.66 12.17
CA THR A 157 5.03 14.00 10.96
C THR A 157 4.69 15.40 10.46
N VAL A 158 3.40 15.70 10.26
CA VAL A 158 2.96 16.99 9.70
C VAL A 158 3.33 18.15 10.63
N VAL A 159 3.10 18.02 11.94
CA VAL A 159 3.41 19.07 12.92
C VAL A 159 4.90 19.35 12.95
N LEU A 160 5.75 18.32 13.04
CA LEU A 160 7.19 18.51 13.08
C LEU A 160 7.74 19.10 11.79
N THR A 161 7.24 18.66 10.63
CA THR A 161 7.61 19.26 9.34
C THR A 161 7.18 20.72 9.25
N ALA A 162 5.97 21.07 9.70
CA ALA A 162 5.49 22.45 9.67
C ALA A 162 6.33 23.37 10.57
N VAL A 163 6.67 22.91 11.78
CA VAL A 163 7.55 23.64 12.70
C VAL A 163 8.94 23.82 12.09
N ALA A 164 9.53 22.76 11.54
CA ALA A 164 10.84 22.82 10.90
C ALA A 164 10.85 23.78 9.70
N GLY A 165 9.84 23.69 8.83
CA GLY A 165 9.69 24.60 7.70
C GLY A 165 9.57 26.06 8.13
N TRP A 166 8.73 26.33 9.14
CA TRP A 166 8.63 27.68 9.70
C TRP A 166 9.96 28.19 10.26
N MET A 167 10.72 27.34 10.94
CA MET A 167 12.06 27.69 11.45
C MET A 167 13.03 28.01 10.32
N ILE A 168 13.05 27.20 9.26
CA ILE A 168 13.96 27.36 8.11
C ILE A 168 13.69 28.68 7.38
N PHE A 169 12.44 29.03 7.12
CA PHE A 169 12.10 30.29 6.43
C PHE A 169 12.19 31.53 7.31
N ARG A 170 12.27 31.35 8.63
CA ARG A 170 12.42 32.46 9.58
C ARG A 170 13.89 32.84 9.82
N MET A 171 14.82 31.92 9.55
CA MET A 171 16.26 32.07 9.80
C MET A 171 16.94 32.88 8.70
#